data_AF-A0A3P7PFV2-F1
#
_entry.id   AF-A0A3P7PFV2-F1
#
_cell.length_a   1.000
_cell.length_b   1.000
_cell.length_c   1.000
_cell.angle_alpha   90.00
_cell.angle_beta   90.00
_cell.angle_gamma   90.00
#
_symmetry.space_group_name_H-M   'P 1'
#
loop_
_entity.id
_entity.type
_entity.pdbx_description
1 polymer ?
#
loop_
_entity_poly.entity_id
_entity_poly.type
_entity_poly.pdbx_seq_one_letter_code
_entity_poly.pdbx_strand_id
1 'polypeptide(L)'
;MSVNMLTNIVCPEAATIILSLLASLLRLSSDEKRQTVTSPSMPRRRQLTCDLSLLMNMPIIMLQFFSYLYQSSVSFKTVALSSEFITGLIDLIVIGRLQRSQPRATLSIENKNKLPTDNIEKTGDEGQFAWDRMEDLILGFLRAIVADSFGLPPSAHRPVHVVDTVLETENSSCSSRQQHELQTMLMQNLMEYLLAKDLLTDPGLLLHPFGQFINIPFNVAYFACRIVDKLWQGCFLGPVSEIVDFISQLIHLQQQSSAAHNSPQHNPVGLEVSRSSLYRSLNRAILFQLSRPVLTLKDQRLVLALLNLLLADDAPVKELIFTSQNADPDFPVCLAHLLIQHVERKNSDLQQVTVRTPLSPQPREVPPNPPADEFASTAHLYCTTFDVLDDLVEGEDDSTNTSTISILSDEVKVYASQGEVSSTDGVENDAFGDGTSADSEMPAQGEEFEQLSALALRLWEHSYMWNQKIFLALLPKSNLGSTVSIPSLLDWAQELEEPCLQTWTTYLGS
;
A
#
# COMPACT_ATOMS: atom_id res chain seq x y z
N MET A 1 6.85 15.49 52.39
CA MET A 1 8.10 16.06 51.83
C MET A 1 7.95 16.08 50.32
N SER A 2 7.54 17.23 49.80
CA SER A 2 7.39 17.50 48.37
C SER A 2 8.76 17.63 47.73
N VAL A 3 9.14 16.66 46.91
CA VAL A 3 10.32 16.73 46.05
C VAL A 3 9.86 16.20 44.68
N ASN A 4 9.98 17.04 43.65
CA ASN A 4 9.73 16.79 42.22
C ASN A 4 8.32 17.00 41.63
N MET A 5 7.62 18.10 41.99
CA MET A 5 6.51 18.63 41.16
C MET A 5 6.99 19.62 40.08
N LEU A 6 8.31 19.75 39.88
CA LEU A 6 8.94 20.66 38.91
C LEU A 6 9.70 19.92 37.80
N THR A 7 9.52 18.61 37.67
CA THR A 7 10.23 17.80 36.68
C THR A 7 9.48 17.76 35.35
N ASN A 8 10.09 18.41 34.34
CA ASN A 8 9.89 18.22 32.90
C ASN A 8 8.54 18.67 32.32
N ILE A 9 8.24 19.97 32.41
CA ILE A 9 7.33 20.61 31.45
C ILE A 9 8.10 20.74 30.13
N VAL A 10 7.97 19.73 29.27
CA VAL A 10 8.32 19.89 27.86
C VAL A 10 7.17 20.65 27.22
N CYS A 11 7.46 21.84 26.69
CA CYS A 11 6.51 22.68 25.98
C CYS A 11 6.24 22.04 24.60
N PRO A 12 5.07 21.41 24.36
CA PRO A 12 4.76 20.80 23.05
C PRO A 12 4.85 21.84 21.93
N GLU A 13 4.47 23.09 22.21
CA GLU A 13 4.56 24.21 21.28
C GLU A 13 6.01 24.49 20.85
N ALA A 14 6.99 24.30 21.75
CA ALA A 14 8.39 24.49 21.37
C ALA A 14 8.85 23.46 20.34
N ALA A 15 8.40 22.21 20.45
CA ALA A 15 8.77 21.15 19.51
C ALA A 15 8.13 21.38 18.13
N THR A 16 6.86 21.78 18.08
CA THR A 16 6.15 22.11 16.82
C THR A 16 6.69 23.39 16.18
N ILE A 17 7.08 24.39 16.97
CA ILE A 17 7.79 25.58 16.47
C ILE A 17 9.13 25.20 15.86
N ILE A 18 9.91 24.33 16.50
CA ILE A 18 11.18 23.86 15.95
C ILE A 18 10.95 23.15 14.61
N LEU A 19 9.96 22.25 14.50
CA LEU A 19 9.62 21.60 13.22
C LEU A 19 9.23 22.63 12.14
N SER A 20 8.47 23.65 12.51
CA SER A 20 8.10 24.75 11.59
C SER A 20 9.30 25.59 11.15
N LEU A 21 10.25 25.83 12.05
CA LEU A 21 11.52 26.50 11.74
C LEU A 21 12.36 25.63 10.80
N LEU A 22 12.47 24.32 11.07
CA LEU A 22 13.16 23.38 10.18
C LEU A 22 12.53 23.36 8.79
N ALA A 23 11.21 23.28 8.70
CA ALA A 23 10.48 23.36 7.43
C ALA A 23 10.80 24.66 6.67
N SER A 24 10.85 25.79 7.38
CA SER A 24 11.22 27.09 6.80
C SER A 24 12.67 27.11 6.31
N LEU A 25 13.62 26.59 7.09
CA LEU A 25 15.04 26.51 6.72
C LEU A 25 15.25 25.63 5.49
N LEU A 26 14.56 24.49 5.43
CA LEU A 26 14.60 23.58 4.28
C LEU A 26 14.08 24.28 3.02
N ARG A 27 12.97 25.02 3.11
CA ARG A 27 12.42 25.79 1.98
C ARG A 27 13.37 26.91 1.52
N LEU A 28 13.99 27.65 2.45
CA LEU A 28 14.94 28.73 2.14
C LEU A 28 16.19 28.23 1.41
N SER A 29 16.71 27.06 1.79
CA SER A 29 17.87 26.45 1.13
C SER A 29 17.65 26.16 -0.38
N SER A 30 16.39 26.03 -0.79
CA SER A 30 15.98 25.82 -2.18
C SER A 30 16.00 27.12 -2.97
N ASP A 31 15.50 28.22 -2.39
CA ASP A 31 15.43 29.52 -3.06
C ASP A 31 16.80 30.17 -3.27
N GLU A 32 17.76 29.96 -2.35
CA GLU A 32 19.14 30.43 -2.56
C GLU A 32 19.84 29.66 -3.69
N LYS A 33 19.57 28.36 -3.85
CA LYS A 33 20.03 27.59 -5.04
C LYS A 33 19.44 28.15 -6.34
N ARG A 34 18.21 28.67 -6.32
CA ARG A 34 17.58 29.31 -7.50
C ARG A 34 18.20 30.66 -7.85
N GLN A 35 18.56 31.49 -6.86
CA GLN A 35 19.18 32.81 -7.09
C GLN A 35 20.65 32.73 -7.55
N THR A 36 21.39 31.70 -7.14
CA THR A 36 22.80 31.52 -7.56
C THR A 36 22.96 31.12 -9.04
N VAL A 37 21.91 30.65 -9.70
CA VAL A 37 21.93 30.25 -11.12
C VAL A 37 21.74 31.44 -12.07
N THR A 38 21.17 32.56 -11.61
CA THR A 38 20.79 33.69 -12.48
C THR A 38 21.79 34.86 -12.52
N SER A 39 22.88 34.84 -11.75
CA SER A 39 23.85 35.95 -11.75
C SER A 39 25.32 35.52 -11.57
N PRO A 40 26.22 35.81 -12.53
CA PRO A 40 27.63 35.49 -12.41
C PRO A 40 28.39 36.72 -11.87
N SER A 41 28.50 36.88 -10.54
CA SER A 41 29.53 37.79 -10.01
C SER A 41 30.11 37.39 -8.65
N MET A 42 31.45 37.21 -8.67
CA MET A 42 32.45 37.50 -7.61
C MET A 42 32.63 36.54 -6.41
N PRO A 43 33.82 36.57 -5.76
CA PRO A 43 34.55 35.40 -5.24
C PRO A 43 34.19 35.03 -3.79
N ARG A 44 32.89 35.04 -3.45
CA ARG A 44 32.38 34.52 -2.16
C ARG A 44 32.04 33.02 -2.22
N ARG A 45 32.54 32.31 -3.24
CA ARG A 45 32.11 30.96 -3.60
C ARG A 45 32.50 29.85 -2.60
N ARG A 46 33.49 30.06 -1.73
CA ARG A 46 33.97 29.03 -0.78
C ARG A 46 33.38 29.15 0.64
N GLN A 47 32.87 30.32 1.01
CA GLN A 47 32.29 30.52 2.35
C GLN A 47 30.79 30.16 2.36
N LEU A 48 30.10 30.46 1.26
CA LEU A 48 28.67 30.16 1.05
C LEU A 48 28.35 28.65 0.97
N THR A 49 29.29 27.83 0.49
CA THR A 49 29.14 26.37 0.44
C THR A 49 29.22 25.73 1.82
N CYS A 50 30.00 26.32 2.73
CA CYS A 50 30.11 25.87 4.11
C CYS A 50 28.80 26.16 4.87
N ASP A 51 28.23 27.35 4.66
CA ASP A 51 26.97 27.79 5.28
C ASP A 51 25.77 26.93 4.82
N LEU A 52 25.70 26.56 3.54
CA LEU A 52 24.62 25.71 3.02
C LEU A 52 24.72 24.24 3.48
N SER A 53 25.94 23.70 3.61
CA SER A 53 26.15 22.37 4.19
C SER A 53 25.75 22.32 5.67
N LEU A 54 26.08 23.36 6.44
CA LEU A 54 25.63 23.52 7.82
C LEU A 54 24.11 23.63 7.90
N LEU A 55 23.49 24.38 6.97
CA LEU A 55 22.04 24.56 6.94
C LEU A 55 21.27 23.26 6.70
N MET A 56 21.80 22.35 5.87
CA MET A 56 21.23 21.00 5.65
C MET A 56 21.54 20.02 6.77
N ASN A 57 22.64 20.20 7.50
CA ASN A 57 22.97 19.37 8.65
C ASN A 57 22.10 19.69 9.88
N MET A 58 21.60 20.93 10.03
CA MET A 58 20.78 21.34 11.18
C MET A 58 19.48 20.50 11.32
N PRO A 59 18.65 20.29 10.28
CA PRO A 59 17.51 19.37 10.35
C PRO A 59 17.88 17.97 10.81
N ILE A 60 18.97 17.39 10.27
CA ILE A 60 19.46 16.06 10.65
C ILE A 60 19.84 16.03 12.14
N ILE A 61 20.61 17.01 12.61
CA ILE A 61 21.03 17.12 14.02
C ILE A 61 19.82 17.28 14.94
N MET A 62 18.84 18.10 14.55
CA MET A 62 17.63 18.31 15.35
C MET A 62 16.75 17.06 15.41
N LEU A 63 16.62 16.30 14.31
CA LEU A 63 15.91 15.02 14.30
C LEU A 63 16.60 13.96 15.17
N GLN A 64 17.94 13.91 15.13
CA GLN A 64 18.73 13.07 16.04
C GLN A 64 18.55 13.47 17.49
N PHE A 65 18.52 14.78 17.78
CA PHE A 65 18.25 15.30 19.11
C PHE A 65 16.84 14.94 19.59
N PHE A 66 15.82 15.05 18.74
CA PHE A 66 14.47 14.58 19.06
C PHE A 66 14.41 13.08 19.33
N SER A 67 15.15 12.27 18.56
CA SER A 67 15.24 10.83 18.78
C SER A 67 15.90 10.52 20.14
N TYR A 68 16.95 11.26 20.50
CA TYR A 68 17.57 11.18 21.82
C TYR A 68 16.61 11.60 22.94
N LEU A 69 15.88 12.71 22.77
CA LEU A 69 14.88 13.17 23.75
C LEU A 69 13.76 12.15 23.92
N TYR A 70 13.34 11.50 22.84
CA TYR A 70 12.32 10.46 22.88
C TYR A 70 12.76 9.26 23.71
N GLN A 71 14.01 8.85 23.61
CA GLN A 71 14.55 7.75 24.40
C GLN A 71 14.81 8.13 25.86
N SER A 72 15.16 9.39 26.13
CA SER A 72 15.61 9.84 27.45
C SER A 72 14.54 10.52 28.31
N SER A 73 13.45 11.02 27.71
CA SER A 73 12.44 11.83 28.40
C SER A 73 11.02 11.34 28.16
N VAL A 74 10.37 10.86 29.22
CA VAL A 74 8.96 10.43 29.21
C VAL A 74 8.02 11.58 28.82
N SER A 75 8.30 12.80 29.30
CA SER A 75 7.51 13.98 28.94
C SER A 75 7.55 14.26 27.44
N PHE A 76 8.73 14.11 26.81
CA PHE A 76 8.86 14.31 25.37
C PHE A 76 8.15 13.22 24.56
N LYS A 77 8.08 11.97 25.06
CA LYS A 77 7.26 10.93 24.41
C LYS A 77 5.79 11.34 24.27
N THR A 78 5.24 12.05 25.25
CA THR A 78 3.85 12.55 25.17
C THR A 78 3.70 13.62 24.10
N VAL A 79 4.68 14.52 23.96
CA VAL A 79 4.73 15.51 22.88
C VAL A 79 4.83 14.83 21.50
N ALA A 80 5.70 13.83 21.38
CA ALA A 80 5.91 13.12 20.12
C ALA A 80 4.69 12.31 19.65
N LEU A 81 3.77 11.98 20.56
CA LEU A 81 2.50 11.31 20.26
C LEU A 81 1.38 12.28 19.86
N SER A 82 1.63 13.60 19.88
CA SER A 82 0.65 14.60 19.44
C SER A 82 0.51 14.63 17.92
N SER A 83 -0.69 14.93 17.43
CA SER A 83 -0.96 14.98 15.99
C SER A 83 -0.13 16.07 15.31
N GLU A 84 -0.05 17.26 15.91
CA GLU A 84 0.72 18.38 15.37
C GLU A 84 2.20 18.05 15.16
N PHE A 85 2.80 17.32 16.09
CA PHE A 85 4.21 16.92 15.97
C PHE A 85 4.41 15.88 14.85
N ILE A 86 3.53 14.89 14.76
CA ILE A 86 3.58 13.86 13.72
C ILE A 86 3.35 14.47 12.33
N THR A 87 2.33 15.31 12.18
CA THR A 87 2.06 16.04 10.93
C THR A 87 3.25 16.91 10.55
N GLY A 88 3.87 17.62 11.50
CA GLY A 88 5.07 18.39 11.25
C GLY A 88 6.27 17.55 10.79
N LEU A 89 6.42 16.31 11.27
CA LEU A 89 7.43 15.38 10.76
C LEU A 89 7.14 14.94 9.32
N ILE A 90 5.89 14.62 9.01
CA ILE A 90 5.47 14.21 7.67
C ILE A 90 5.62 15.37 6.68
N ASP A 91 5.33 16.61 7.09
CA ASP A 91 5.57 17.81 6.29
C ASP A 91 7.04 17.98 5.89
N LEU A 92 7.99 17.59 6.75
CA LEU A 92 9.42 17.62 6.40
C LEU A 92 9.75 16.61 5.30
N ILE A 93 9.12 15.43 5.31
CA ILE A 93 9.24 14.45 4.21
C ILE A 93 8.70 15.05 2.92
N VAL A 94 7.50 15.64 2.96
CA VAL A 94 6.87 16.28 1.79
C VAL A 94 7.75 17.37 1.22
N ILE A 95 8.29 18.25 2.06
CA ILE A 95 9.21 19.31 1.62
C ILE A 95 10.44 18.71 0.94
N GLY A 96 11.07 17.68 1.53
CA GLY A 96 12.22 17.02 0.93
C GLY A 96 11.92 16.40 -0.43
N ARG A 97 10.78 15.71 -0.57
CA ARG A 97 10.33 15.09 -1.82
C ARG A 97 10.03 16.11 -2.92
N LEU A 98 9.31 17.19 -2.60
CA LEU A 98 8.99 18.26 -3.54
C LEU A 98 10.24 19.03 -4.01
N GLN A 99 11.28 19.09 -3.19
CA GLN A 99 12.55 19.70 -3.59
C GLN A 99 13.39 18.79 -4.50
N ARG A 100 13.25 17.47 -4.36
CA ARG A 100 13.92 16.48 -5.21
C ARG A 100 13.31 16.40 -6.61
N SER A 101 11.99 16.57 -6.72
CA SER A 101 11.27 16.43 -8.00
C SER A 101 11.37 17.64 -8.93
N GLN A 102 12.05 18.73 -8.53
CA GLN A 102 12.17 19.91 -9.40
C GLN A 102 13.25 19.71 -10.48
N PRO A 103 12.94 19.99 -11.76
CA PRO A 103 13.91 19.87 -12.83
C PRO A 103 15.06 20.86 -12.60
N ARG A 104 16.28 20.33 -12.42
CA ARG A 104 17.49 21.13 -12.51
C ARG A 104 17.57 21.61 -13.96
N ALA A 105 17.43 22.92 -14.19
CA ALA A 105 17.66 23.50 -15.51
C ALA A 105 19.08 23.13 -15.97
N THR A 106 19.19 22.10 -16.82
CA THR A 106 20.41 21.78 -17.55
C THR A 106 20.62 22.91 -18.54
N LEU A 107 21.42 23.90 -18.17
CA LEU A 107 21.91 24.89 -19.12
C LEU A 107 22.76 24.15 -20.14
N SER A 108 22.20 23.92 -21.33
CA SER A 108 22.92 23.46 -22.51
C SER A 108 23.91 24.54 -22.93
N ILE A 109 25.10 24.55 -22.35
CA ILE A 109 26.24 25.29 -22.91
C ILE A 109 26.90 24.33 -23.89
N GLU A 110 26.43 24.35 -25.14
CA GLU A 110 27.30 24.00 -26.26
C GLU A 110 28.47 24.99 -26.27
N ASN A 111 29.60 24.57 -25.70
CA ASN A 111 30.86 25.13 -26.14
C ASN A 111 31.93 24.03 -26.13
N LYS A 112 32.17 23.50 -27.33
CA LYS A 112 33.37 22.72 -27.65
C LYS A 112 34.58 23.54 -27.20
N ASN A 113 35.33 23.03 -26.22
CA ASN A 113 36.79 23.08 -26.21
C ASN A 113 37.34 22.05 -25.22
N LYS A 114 38.16 21.14 -25.76
CA LYS A 114 38.84 20.06 -25.06
C LYS A 114 39.88 20.61 -24.08
N LEU A 115 39.83 20.19 -22.82
CA LEU A 115 40.96 20.17 -21.89
C LEU A 115 40.75 18.98 -20.90
N PRO A 116 41.82 18.30 -20.41
CA PRO A 116 41.69 16.99 -19.79
C PRO A 116 40.96 17.05 -18.46
N THR A 117 40.11 16.04 -18.30
CA THR A 117 39.46 15.61 -17.08
C THR A 117 40.47 15.33 -15.97
N ASP A 118 40.44 16.14 -14.91
CA ASP A 118 40.68 15.68 -13.55
C ASP A 118 39.90 16.58 -12.59
N ASN A 119 39.13 15.94 -11.69
CA ASN A 119 38.48 16.50 -10.49
C ASN A 119 37.23 17.39 -10.68
N ILE A 120 36.20 16.88 -11.37
CA ILE A 120 34.83 17.33 -11.08
C ILE A 120 34.28 16.44 -9.98
N GLU A 121 34.48 16.86 -8.73
CA GLU A 121 33.85 16.26 -7.56
C GLU A 121 32.32 16.30 -7.69
N LYS A 122 31.72 15.17 -7.30
CA LYS A 122 30.29 14.84 -7.30
C LYS A 122 29.47 15.71 -6.34
N THR A 123 29.40 17.02 -6.57
CA THR A 123 28.61 17.94 -5.73
C THR A 123 27.10 17.73 -5.80
N GLY A 124 26.60 16.96 -6.78
CA GLY A 124 25.20 16.56 -6.90
C GLY A 124 24.77 15.43 -5.95
N ASP A 125 25.73 14.61 -5.50
CA ASP A 125 25.52 13.42 -4.66
C ASP A 125 25.29 13.82 -3.20
N GLU A 126 26.10 14.74 -2.65
CA GLU A 126 26.06 15.11 -1.22
C GLU A 126 24.70 15.66 -0.77
N GLY A 127 24.05 16.46 -1.62
CA GLY A 127 22.73 17.00 -1.34
C GLY A 127 21.63 15.94 -1.36
N GLN A 128 21.73 14.95 -2.26
CA GLN A 128 20.78 13.84 -2.35
C GLN A 128 20.90 12.92 -1.12
N PHE A 129 22.14 12.58 -0.74
CA PHE A 129 22.41 11.79 0.46
C PHE A 129 21.91 12.44 1.76
N ALA A 130 21.91 13.77 1.85
CA ALA A 130 21.38 14.48 3.02
C ALA A 130 19.85 14.34 3.14
N TRP A 131 19.12 14.39 2.03
CA TRP A 131 17.67 14.19 2.01
C TRP A 131 17.28 12.75 2.31
N ASP A 132 17.97 11.79 1.71
CA ASP A 132 17.72 10.37 1.94
C ASP A 132 17.96 10.02 3.41
N ARG A 133 19.06 10.52 4.00
CA ARG A 133 19.30 10.38 5.44
C ARG A 133 18.22 11.03 6.30
N MET A 134 17.75 12.23 5.94
CA MET A 134 16.72 12.92 6.72
C MET A 134 15.42 12.14 6.70
N GLU A 135 15.02 11.65 5.52
CA GLU A 135 13.86 10.81 5.32
C GLU A 135 13.95 9.53 6.16
N ASP A 136 15.09 8.82 6.10
CA ASP A 136 15.35 7.63 6.92
C ASP A 136 15.24 7.92 8.43
N LEU A 137 15.75 9.06 8.88
CA LEU A 137 15.63 9.48 10.28
C LEU A 137 14.18 9.75 10.67
N ILE A 138 13.40 10.42 9.81
CA ILE A 138 12.00 10.71 10.09
C ILE A 138 11.17 9.42 10.08
N LEU A 139 11.30 8.59 9.04
CA LEU A 139 10.64 7.29 8.94
C LEU A 139 11.02 6.37 10.11
N GLY A 140 12.31 6.40 10.47
CA GLY A 140 12.87 5.69 11.61
C GLY A 140 12.33 6.16 12.95
N PHE A 141 11.99 7.45 13.06
CA PHE A 141 11.41 8.03 14.26
C PHE A 141 9.88 7.79 14.33
N LEU A 142 9.17 7.98 13.22
CA LEU A 142 7.73 7.71 13.10
C LEU A 142 7.41 6.25 13.46
N ARG A 143 8.17 5.28 12.94
CA ARG A 143 7.96 3.86 13.28
C ARG A 143 8.17 3.57 14.78
N ALA A 144 9.12 4.24 15.42
CA ALA A 144 9.34 4.12 16.86
C ALA A 144 8.17 4.70 17.68
N ILE A 145 7.66 5.87 17.27
CA ILE A 145 6.49 6.51 17.89
C ILE A 145 5.25 5.61 17.75
N VAL A 146 4.98 5.11 16.54
CA VAL A 146 3.83 4.24 16.26
C VAL A 146 3.91 2.94 17.06
N ALA A 147 5.05 2.24 17.05
CA ALA A 147 5.20 0.99 17.80
C ALA A 147 5.07 1.17 19.32
N ASP A 148 5.65 2.24 19.88
CA ASP A 148 5.46 2.56 21.30
C ASP A 148 3.99 2.86 21.62
N SER A 149 3.27 3.47 20.67
CA SER A 149 1.84 3.79 20.84
C SER A 149 0.95 2.55 20.92
N PHE A 150 1.36 1.41 20.36
CA PHE A 150 0.58 0.17 20.40
C PHE A 150 0.47 -0.42 21.80
N GLY A 151 1.36 -0.07 22.72
CA GLY A 151 1.19 -0.44 24.13
C GLY A 151 0.10 0.37 24.84
N LEU A 152 -0.33 1.52 24.29
CA LEU A 152 -1.24 2.42 24.98
C LEU A 152 -2.70 1.99 24.81
N PRO A 153 -3.53 2.13 25.86
CA PRO A 153 -4.96 1.90 25.73
C PRO A 153 -5.62 3.05 24.94
N PRO A 154 -6.77 2.81 24.29
CA PRO A 154 -7.64 3.89 23.82
C PRO A 154 -7.98 4.82 24.99
N SER A 155 -7.86 6.13 24.80
CA SER A 155 -8.10 7.13 25.86
C SER A 155 -8.95 8.27 25.34
N ALA A 156 -9.88 8.75 26.16
CA ALA A 156 -10.71 9.92 25.84
C ALA A 156 -9.87 11.19 25.57
N HIS A 157 -8.66 11.27 26.15
CA HIS A 157 -7.73 12.38 25.94
C HIS A 157 -6.88 12.23 24.65
N ARG A 158 -6.99 11.08 23.97
CA ARG A 158 -6.41 10.84 22.65
C ARG A 158 -7.49 10.18 21.78
N PRO A 159 -8.47 10.97 21.29
CA PRO A 159 -9.57 10.43 20.51
C PRO A 159 -9.13 9.88 19.15
N VAL A 160 -8.01 10.37 18.62
CA VAL A 160 -7.45 9.96 17.32
C VAL A 160 -6.28 9.01 17.55
N HIS A 161 -6.31 7.83 16.93
CA HIS A 161 -5.21 6.88 17.03
C HIS A 161 -3.96 7.42 16.29
N VAL A 162 -2.77 7.11 16.79
CA VAL A 162 -1.51 7.59 16.18
C VAL A 162 -1.38 7.11 14.73
N VAL A 163 -1.81 5.88 14.45
CA VAL A 163 -1.92 5.34 13.09
C VAL A 163 -2.77 6.24 12.20
N ASP A 164 -3.94 6.66 12.67
CA ASP A 164 -4.82 7.51 11.85
C ASP A 164 -4.15 8.84 11.56
N THR A 165 -3.45 9.42 12.53
CA THR A 165 -2.67 10.65 12.28
C THR A 165 -1.64 10.42 11.17
N VAL A 166 -0.86 9.33 11.23
CA VAL A 166 0.17 9.04 10.22
C VAL A 166 -0.43 8.77 8.84
N LEU A 167 -1.53 8.01 8.76
CA LEU A 167 -2.14 7.60 7.49
C LEU A 167 -3.07 8.66 6.88
N GLU A 168 -3.65 9.54 7.68
CA GLU A 168 -4.58 10.60 7.23
C GLU A 168 -3.90 11.97 7.11
N THR A 169 -2.59 12.08 7.35
CA THR A 169 -1.90 13.37 7.15
C THR A 169 -1.86 13.72 5.67
N GLU A 170 -2.62 14.74 5.29
CA GLU A 170 -2.62 15.33 3.96
C GLU A 170 -1.83 16.65 3.94
N ASN A 171 -1.11 16.90 2.86
CA ASN A 171 -0.42 18.17 2.64
C ASN A 171 -0.96 18.86 1.39
N SER A 172 -1.37 20.13 1.54
CA SER A 172 -1.92 20.94 0.44
C SER A 172 -0.96 21.18 -0.73
N SER A 173 0.33 20.87 -0.55
CA SER A 173 1.36 21.01 -1.57
C SER A 173 1.53 19.76 -2.45
N CYS A 174 0.90 18.64 -2.08
CA CYS A 174 0.96 17.38 -2.82
C CYS A 174 -0.19 17.29 -3.84
N SER A 175 0.08 16.70 -5.01
CA SER A 175 -0.99 16.15 -5.86
C SER A 175 -1.59 14.89 -5.23
N SER A 176 -2.78 14.47 -5.68
CA SER A 176 -3.42 13.22 -5.23
C SER A 176 -2.48 12.01 -5.36
N ARG A 177 -1.79 11.89 -6.51
CA ARG A 177 -0.81 10.83 -6.73
C ARG A 177 0.36 10.89 -5.73
N GLN A 178 0.94 12.07 -5.51
CA GLN A 178 2.04 12.24 -4.55
C GLN A 178 1.61 11.90 -3.12
N GLN A 179 0.36 12.21 -2.77
CA GLN A 179 -0.22 11.86 -1.48
C GLN A 179 -0.36 10.34 -1.32
N HIS A 180 -0.81 9.61 -2.36
CA HIS A 180 -0.88 8.16 -2.34
C HIS A 180 0.51 7.50 -2.30
N GLU A 181 1.49 8.05 -3.02
CA GLU A 181 2.89 7.59 -2.95
C GLU A 181 3.47 7.77 -1.53
N LEU A 182 3.18 8.89 -0.87
CA LEU A 182 3.56 9.14 0.52
C LEU A 182 2.89 8.16 1.48
N GLN A 183 1.57 7.96 1.36
CA GLN A 183 0.82 7.03 2.20
C GLN A 183 1.30 5.59 2.02
N THR A 184 1.58 5.18 0.78
CA THR A 184 2.16 3.87 0.46
C THR A 184 3.51 3.68 1.15
N MET A 185 4.42 4.64 1.01
CA MET A 185 5.72 4.61 1.69
C MET A 185 5.60 4.50 3.22
N LEU A 186 4.70 5.28 3.83
CA LEU A 186 4.47 5.24 5.27
C LEU A 186 3.94 3.88 5.72
N MET A 187 2.98 3.30 4.98
CA MET A 187 2.44 1.98 5.26
C MET A 187 3.52 0.90 5.16
N GLN A 188 4.30 0.87 4.07
CA GLN A 188 5.37 -0.11 3.86
C GLN A 188 6.44 -0.03 4.96
N ASN A 189 6.92 1.18 5.28
CA ASN A 189 7.88 1.39 6.36
C ASN A 189 7.37 0.90 7.73
N LEU A 190 6.07 1.06 8.00
CA LEU A 190 5.47 0.54 9.23
C LEU A 190 5.28 -0.98 9.19
N MET A 191 4.80 -1.56 8.09
CA MET A 191 4.64 -3.01 7.94
C MET A 191 5.98 -3.74 8.14
N GLU A 192 7.04 -3.29 7.45
CA GLU A 192 8.39 -3.84 7.58
C GLU A 192 8.89 -3.77 9.03
N TYR A 193 8.75 -2.61 9.67
CA TYR A 193 9.23 -2.42 11.03
C TYR A 193 8.49 -3.28 12.06
N LEU A 194 7.18 -3.46 11.90
CA LEU A 194 6.38 -4.27 12.83
C LEU A 194 6.77 -5.75 12.79
N LEU A 195 7.02 -6.28 11.60
CA LEU A 195 7.52 -7.64 11.45
C LEU A 195 8.95 -7.78 11.98
N ALA A 196 9.84 -6.83 11.67
CA ALA A 196 11.23 -6.86 12.11
C ALA A 196 11.39 -6.73 13.63
N LYS A 197 10.52 -5.95 14.29
CA LYS A 197 10.58 -5.72 15.74
C LYS A 197 9.88 -6.81 16.57
N ASP A 198 9.06 -7.64 15.92
CA ASP A 198 8.29 -8.70 16.56
C ASP A 198 7.55 -8.25 17.83
N LEU A 199 6.68 -7.24 17.68
CA LEU A 199 5.96 -6.67 18.82
C LEU A 199 5.02 -7.65 19.53
N LEU A 200 4.64 -8.76 18.89
CA LEU A 200 3.65 -9.70 19.39
C LEU A 200 4.26 -10.82 20.24
N THR A 201 5.53 -11.16 20.01
CA THR A 201 6.18 -12.27 20.73
C THR A 201 7.34 -11.83 21.63
N ASP A 202 7.98 -10.66 21.40
CA ASP A 202 9.19 -10.27 22.14
C ASP A 202 8.91 -9.93 23.62
N PRO A 203 9.35 -10.76 24.59
CA PRO A 203 9.19 -10.47 26.01
C PRO A 203 10.15 -9.37 26.51
N GLY A 204 11.18 -9.02 25.73
CA GLY A 204 12.17 -7.98 26.01
C GLY A 204 11.76 -6.59 25.54
N LEU A 205 10.59 -6.45 24.93
CA LEU A 205 10.12 -5.20 24.35
C LEU A 205 10.02 -4.08 25.40
N LEU A 206 10.79 -3.02 25.20
CA LEU A 206 10.75 -1.83 26.03
C LEU A 206 9.53 -0.98 25.66
N LEU A 207 8.46 -1.10 26.44
CA LEU A 207 7.23 -0.34 26.22
C LEU A 207 7.35 1.12 26.62
N HIS A 208 6.43 1.92 26.08
CA HIS A 208 6.11 3.23 26.62
C HIS A 208 5.85 3.14 28.13
N PRO A 209 6.24 4.14 28.96
CA PRO A 209 6.04 4.10 30.42
C PRO A 209 4.59 3.91 30.90
N PHE A 210 3.63 4.25 30.04
CA PHE A 210 2.19 4.03 30.27
C PHE A 210 1.59 2.92 29.40
N GLY A 211 2.44 2.17 28.70
CA GLY A 211 2.07 1.09 27.81
C GLY A 211 1.89 -0.24 28.55
N GLN A 212 1.03 -1.09 28.02
CA GLN A 212 0.74 -2.42 28.52
C GLN A 212 0.73 -3.40 27.33
N PHE A 213 1.39 -4.54 27.51
CA PHE A 213 1.46 -5.61 26.49
C PHE A 213 0.09 -6.07 26.01
N ILE A 214 -0.91 -6.05 26.88
CA ILE A 214 -2.27 -6.48 26.56
C ILE A 214 -2.90 -5.67 25.42
N ASN A 215 -2.49 -4.41 25.21
CA ASN A 215 -3.05 -3.55 24.17
C ASN A 215 -2.45 -3.80 22.79
N ILE A 216 -1.24 -4.38 22.72
CA ILE A 216 -0.47 -4.51 21.48
C ILE A 216 -1.23 -5.31 20.42
N PRO A 217 -1.77 -6.53 20.70
CA PRO A 217 -2.47 -7.29 19.69
C PRO A 217 -3.69 -6.57 19.10
N PHE A 218 -4.38 -5.75 19.90
CA PHE A 218 -5.53 -4.98 19.42
C PHE A 218 -5.11 -3.83 18.51
N ASN A 219 -4.08 -3.07 18.92
CA ASN A 219 -3.61 -1.93 18.15
C ASN A 219 -2.90 -2.38 16.85
N VAL A 220 -2.22 -3.53 16.87
CA VAL A 220 -1.66 -4.16 15.66
C VAL A 220 -2.78 -4.63 14.71
N ALA A 221 -3.81 -5.30 15.24
CA ALA A 221 -4.96 -5.70 14.42
C ALA A 221 -5.73 -4.49 13.85
N TYR A 222 -5.84 -3.41 14.63
CA TYR A 222 -6.38 -2.14 14.17
C TYR A 222 -5.54 -1.55 13.03
N PHE A 223 -4.22 -1.54 13.16
CA PHE A 223 -3.32 -1.08 12.09
C PHE A 223 -3.49 -1.88 10.79
N ALA A 224 -3.55 -3.21 10.87
CA ALA A 224 -3.84 -4.06 9.71
C ALA A 224 -5.18 -3.71 9.06
N CYS A 225 -6.22 -3.44 9.86
CA CYS A 225 -7.51 -2.98 9.34
C CYS A 225 -7.38 -1.64 8.60
N ARG A 226 -6.65 -0.66 9.14
CA ARG A 226 -6.46 0.65 8.51
C ARG A 226 -5.65 0.59 7.21
N ILE A 227 -4.64 -0.30 7.12
CA ILE A 227 -3.93 -0.55 5.86
C ILE A 227 -4.89 -1.06 4.80
N VAL A 228 -5.74 -2.03 5.15
CA VAL A 228 -6.74 -2.56 4.22
C VAL A 228 -7.77 -1.50 3.86
N ASP A 229 -8.21 -0.65 4.78
CA ASP A 229 -9.07 0.49 4.44
C ASP A 229 -8.41 1.43 3.42
N LYS A 230 -7.12 1.72 3.58
CA LYS A 230 -6.34 2.54 2.63
C LYS A 230 -6.17 1.84 1.28
N LEU A 231 -6.07 0.52 1.24
CA LEU A 231 -6.12 -0.26 0.01
C LEU A 231 -7.46 -0.08 -0.71
N TRP A 232 -8.58 -0.25 0.00
CA TRP A 232 -9.93 -0.08 -0.56
C TRP A 232 -10.22 1.35 -1.00
N GLN A 233 -9.60 2.36 -0.37
CA GLN A 233 -9.68 3.77 -0.77
C GLN A 233 -8.83 4.10 -2.01
N GLY A 234 -7.99 3.18 -2.50
CA GLY A 234 -7.07 3.44 -3.62
C GLY A 234 -5.82 4.23 -3.23
N CYS A 235 -5.54 4.38 -1.93
CA CYS A 235 -4.40 5.13 -1.40
C CYS A 235 -3.10 4.31 -1.37
N PHE A 236 -3.20 2.97 -1.36
CA PHE A 236 -2.06 2.06 -1.41
C PHE A 236 -1.75 1.70 -2.86
N LEU A 237 -0.54 2.06 -3.33
CA LEU A 237 -0.09 1.84 -4.70
C LEU A 237 0.82 0.60 -4.85
N GLY A 238 1.12 -0.08 -3.75
CA GLY A 238 1.91 -1.32 -3.76
C GLY A 238 1.10 -2.55 -4.19
N PRO A 239 1.77 -3.71 -4.35
CA PRO A 239 1.08 -4.95 -4.67
C PRO A 239 0.26 -5.47 -3.48
N VAL A 240 -0.96 -5.94 -3.71
CA VAL A 240 -1.84 -6.48 -2.65
C VAL A 240 -1.21 -7.67 -1.93
N SER A 241 -0.35 -8.44 -2.62
CA SER A 241 0.39 -9.55 -2.02
C SER A 241 1.24 -9.10 -0.83
N GLU A 242 1.80 -7.90 -0.84
CA GLU A 242 2.59 -7.37 0.28
C GLU A 242 1.75 -7.24 1.56
N ILE A 243 0.51 -6.76 1.43
CA ILE A 243 -0.44 -6.66 2.54
C ILE A 243 -0.88 -8.05 3.00
N VAL A 244 -1.15 -8.95 2.06
CA VAL A 244 -1.53 -10.34 2.35
C VAL A 244 -0.42 -11.06 3.13
N ASP A 245 0.83 -10.93 2.69
CA ASP A 245 1.99 -11.53 3.34
C ASP A 245 2.22 -10.93 4.73
N PHE A 246 2.10 -9.60 4.87
CA PHE A 246 2.19 -8.90 6.15
C PHE A 246 1.16 -9.42 7.15
N ILE A 247 -0.12 -9.47 6.78
CA ILE A 247 -1.20 -9.92 7.68
C ILE A 247 -1.04 -11.42 8.00
N SER A 248 -0.63 -12.23 7.03
CA SER A 248 -0.38 -13.67 7.24
C SER A 248 0.71 -13.90 8.28
N GLN A 249 1.82 -13.14 8.20
CA GLN A 249 2.89 -13.19 9.20
C GLN A 249 2.43 -12.74 10.59
N LEU A 250 1.61 -11.68 10.68
CA LEU A 250 1.04 -11.25 11.97
C LEU A 250 0.17 -12.33 12.61
N ILE A 251 -0.66 -13.03 11.83
CA ILE A 251 -1.48 -14.14 12.34
C ILE A 251 -0.60 -15.26 12.89
N HIS A 252 0.48 -15.63 12.17
CA HIS A 252 1.43 -16.63 12.65
C HIS A 252 2.15 -16.20 13.93
N LEU A 253 2.64 -14.96 14.00
CA LEU A 253 3.30 -14.43 15.22
C LEU A 253 2.34 -14.46 16.43
N GLN A 254 1.07 -14.08 16.23
CA GLN A 254 0.07 -14.13 17.31
C GLN A 254 -0.25 -15.56 17.76
N GLN A 255 -0.31 -16.52 16.83
CA GLN A 255 -0.49 -17.94 17.14
C GLN A 255 0.69 -18.50 17.95
N GLN A 256 1.93 -18.13 17.59
CA GLN A 256 3.13 -18.54 18.32
C GLN A 256 3.17 -17.96 19.73
N SER A 257 2.86 -16.68 19.90
CA SER A 257 2.79 -16.00 21.20
C SER A 257 1.79 -16.70 22.15
N SER A 258 0.62 -17.06 21.62
CA SER A 258 -0.43 -17.77 22.37
C SER A 258 0.00 -19.17 22.83
N ALA A 259 0.79 -19.88 22.01
CA ALA A 259 1.29 -21.21 22.33
C ALA A 259 2.44 -21.19 23.35
N ALA A 260 3.29 -20.16 23.30
CA ALA A 260 4.42 -19.99 24.21
C ALA A 260 3.99 -19.52 25.62
N HIS A 261 2.96 -18.67 25.70
CA HIS A 261 2.47 -18.11 26.96
C HIS A 261 1.26 -18.87 27.51
N ASN A 262 1.47 -20.10 27.99
CA ASN A 262 0.51 -20.86 28.83
C ASN A 262 0.39 -20.24 30.25
N SER A 263 0.21 -18.92 30.35
CA SER A 263 0.11 -18.20 31.63
C SER A 263 -1.35 -17.81 31.93
N PRO A 264 -1.90 -18.12 33.12
CA PRO A 264 -3.31 -17.92 33.48
C PRO A 264 -3.74 -16.46 33.66
N GLN A 265 -2.92 -15.49 33.24
CA GLN A 265 -3.22 -14.05 33.28
C GLN A 265 -3.50 -13.45 31.89
N HIS A 266 -3.47 -14.27 30.83
CA HIS A 266 -3.79 -13.82 29.49
C HIS A 266 -5.31 -13.64 29.37
N ASN A 267 -5.79 -12.45 28.96
CA ASN A 267 -7.22 -12.25 28.64
C ASN A 267 -7.52 -13.00 27.32
N PRO A 268 -8.12 -14.19 27.35
CA PRO A 268 -8.20 -15.05 26.18
C PRO A 268 -9.19 -14.47 25.16
N VAL A 269 -10.30 -13.89 25.65
CA VAL A 269 -11.34 -13.28 24.84
C VAL A 269 -10.81 -12.10 24.03
N GLY A 270 -9.96 -11.29 24.65
CA GLY A 270 -9.34 -10.14 23.99
C GLY A 270 -8.45 -10.53 22.80
N LEU A 271 -7.62 -11.55 22.99
CA LEU A 271 -6.73 -12.03 21.94
C LEU A 271 -7.48 -12.69 20.79
N GLU A 272 -8.59 -13.37 21.08
CA GLU A 272 -9.47 -13.92 20.05
C GLU A 272 -10.08 -12.82 19.18
N VAL A 273 -10.57 -11.73 19.77
CA VAL A 273 -11.13 -10.59 19.02
C VAL A 273 -10.08 -9.97 18.10
N SER A 274 -8.87 -9.72 18.61
CA SER A 274 -7.75 -9.20 17.80
C SER A 274 -7.43 -10.13 16.63
N ARG A 275 -7.36 -11.45 16.88
CA ARG A 275 -7.10 -12.45 15.84
C ARG A 275 -8.22 -12.49 14.79
N SER A 276 -9.48 -12.44 15.20
CA SER A 276 -10.62 -12.37 14.28
C SER A 276 -10.56 -11.13 13.39
N SER A 277 -10.13 -9.98 13.94
CA SER A 277 -9.90 -8.77 13.15
C SER A 277 -8.80 -8.95 12.11
N LEU A 278 -7.69 -9.62 12.43
CA LEU A 278 -6.64 -9.93 11.45
C LEU A 278 -7.15 -10.84 10.32
N TYR A 279 -7.90 -11.90 10.64
CA TYR A 279 -8.52 -12.76 9.62
C TYR A 279 -9.48 -11.97 8.74
N ARG A 280 -10.31 -11.08 9.32
CA ARG A 280 -11.19 -10.21 8.55
C ARG A 280 -10.39 -9.27 7.62
N SER A 281 -9.29 -8.68 8.08
CA SER A 281 -8.42 -7.86 7.23
C SER A 281 -7.79 -8.65 6.09
N LEU A 282 -7.32 -9.88 6.35
CA LEU A 282 -6.81 -10.80 5.32
C LEU A 282 -7.88 -11.10 4.26
N ASN A 283 -9.07 -11.50 4.72
CA ASN A 283 -10.23 -11.77 3.87
C ASN A 283 -10.56 -10.57 2.97
N ARG A 284 -10.63 -9.36 3.56
CA ARG A 284 -10.90 -8.11 2.83
C ARG A 284 -9.83 -7.78 1.78
N ALA A 285 -8.56 -8.04 2.05
CA ALA A 285 -7.48 -7.79 1.08
C ALA A 285 -7.57 -8.75 -0.13
N ILE A 286 -7.89 -10.02 0.12
CA ILE A 286 -8.09 -11.01 -0.95
C ILE A 286 -9.31 -10.64 -1.80
N LEU A 287 -10.44 -10.34 -1.15
CA LEU A 287 -11.66 -9.95 -1.83
C LEU A 287 -11.46 -8.68 -2.67
N PHE A 288 -10.71 -7.71 -2.17
CA PHE A 288 -10.36 -6.49 -2.92
C PHE A 288 -9.73 -6.84 -4.27
N GLN A 289 -8.65 -7.61 -4.27
CA GLN A 289 -7.92 -7.95 -5.49
C GLN A 289 -8.77 -8.76 -6.47
N LEU A 290 -9.59 -9.68 -5.97
CA LEU A 290 -10.49 -10.49 -6.80
C LEU A 290 -11.67 -9.69 -7.34
N SER A 291 -12.09 -8.61 -6.67
CA SER A 291 -13.20 -7.77 -7.13
C SER A 291 -12.83 -6.74 -8.20
N ARG A 292 -11.52 -6.50 -8.42
CA ARG A 292 -11.08 -5.51 -9.41
C ARG A 292 -11.50 -5.91 -10.83
N PRO A 293 -11.88 -4.94 -11.68
CA PRO A 293 -12.11 -5.20 -13.09
C PRO A 293 -10.79 -5.64 -13.75
N VAL A 294 -10.87 -6.62 -14.63
CA VAL A 294 -9.72 -7.20 -15.33
C VAL A 294 -9.72 -6.65 -16.75
N LEU A 295 -9.17 -5.45 -16.94
CA LEU A 295 -9.23 -4.71 -18.21
C LEU A 295 -7.92 -4.82 -18.98
N THR A 296 -6.81 -4.82 -18.26
CA THR A 296 -5.45 -4.88 -18.81
C THR A 296 -4.79 -6.23 -18.54
N LEU A 297 -3.74 -6.52 -19.30
CA LEU A 297 -2.87 -7.68 -19.08
C LEU A 297 -2.20 -7.62 -17.69
N LYS A 298 -1.92 -6.41 -17.19
CA LYS A 298 -1.42 -6.22 -15.83
C LYS A 298 -2.45 -6.69 -14.79
N ASP A 299 -3.73 -6.34 -14.96
CA ASP A 299 -4.79 -6.76 -14.05
C ASP A 299 -4.95 -8.29 -14.04
N GLN A 300 -4.89 -8.91 -15.23
CA GLN A 300 -4.94 -10.38 -15.36
C GLN A 300 -3.80 -11.04 -14.58
N ARG A 301 -2.56 -10.58 -14.80
CA ARG A 301 -1.38 -11.10 -14.11
C ARG A 301 -1.48 -10.95 -12.59
N LEU A 302 -2.03 -9.84 -12.09
CA LEU A 302 -2.22 -9.63 -10.66
C LEU A 302 -3.24 -10.62 -10.05
N VAL A 303 -4.38 -10.83 -10.72
CA VAL A 303 -5.39 -11.80 -10.28
C VAL A 303 -4.84 -13.23 -10.35
N LEU A 304 -4.15 -13.59 -11.44
CA LEU A 304 -3.50 -14.88 -11.60
C LEU A 304 -2.44 -15.12 -10.52
N ALA A 305 -1.60 -14.13 -10.23
CA ALA A 305 -0.59 -14.23 -9.19
C ALA A 305 -1.23 -14.51 -7.82
N LEU A 306 -2.31 -13.81 -7.48
CA LEU A 306 -3.04 -14.06 -6.24
C LEU A 306 -3.65 -15.46 -6.22
N LEU A 307 -4.38 -15.87 -7.27
CA LEU A 307 -5.01 -17.20 -7.30
C LEU A 307 -3.99 -18.33 -7.18
N ASN A 308 -2.82 -18.20 -7.83
CA ASN A 308 -1.74 -19.15 -7.67
C ASN A 308 -1.19 -19.16 -6.23
N LEU A 309 -1.02 -17.99 -5.61
CA LEU A 309 -0.61 -17.88 -4.20
C LEU A 309 -1.62 -18.58 -3.27
N LEU A 310 -2.91 -18.43 -3.51
CA LEU A 310 -3.97 -19.07 -2.70
C LEU A 310 -4.08 -20.58 -2.91
N LEU A 311 -3.59 -21.10 -4.04
CA LEU A 311 -3.69 -22.50 -4.40
C LEU A 311 -2.39 -23.28 -4.20
N ALA A 312 -1.24 -22.61 -4.12
CA ALA A 312 0.05 -23.22 -3.89
C ALA A 312 0.05 -24.04 -2.59
N ASP A 313 0.49 -25.30 -2.67
CA ASP A 313 0.42 -26.23 -1.54
C ASP A 313 1.31 -25.81 -0.36
N ASP A 314 2.44 -25.16 -0.63
CA ASP A 314 3.37 -24.68 0.38
C ASP A 314 3.10 -23.24 0.84
N ALA A 315 2.04 -22.58 0.33
CA ALA A 315 1.76 -21.19 0.65
C ALA A 315 1.05 -21.07 2.01
N PRO A 316 1.60 -20.32 2.98
CA PRO A 316 1.02 -20.20 4.32
C PRO A 316 -0.40 -19.61 4.29
N VAL A 317 -0.66 -18.70 3.35
CA VAL A 317 -1.96 -18.05 3.21
C VAL A 317 -3.09 -19.02 2.89
N LYS A 318 -2.82 -20.10 2.13
CA LYS A 318 -3.83 -21.13 1.81
C LYS A 318 -4.34 -21.80 3.08
N GLU A 319 -3.43 -22.17 3.98
CA GLU A 319 -3.79 -22.78 5.26
C GLU A 319 -4.55 -21.79 6.16
N LEU A 320 -4.18 -20.51 6.14
CA LEU A 320 -4.84 -19.47 6.92
C LEU A 320 -6.28 -19.20 6.44
N ILE A 321 -6.52 -19.19 5.13
CA ILE A 321 -7.85 -18.90 4.59
C ILE A 321 -8.83 -20.03 4.93
N PHE A 322 -8.42 -21.28 4.75
CA PHE A 322 -9.28 -22.47 4.91
C PHE A 322 -9.21 -23.12 6.30
N THR A 323 -8.72 -22.39 7.31
CA THR A 323 -8.69 -22.87 8.70
C THR A 323 -10.02 -22.62 9.41
N SER A 324 -10.32 -23.42 10.44
CA SER A 324 -11.48 -23.20 11.31
C SER A 324 -11.40 -21.94 12.15
N GLN A 325 -10.20 -21.34 12.30
CA GLN A 325 -10.03 -20.07 13.00
C GLN A 325 -10.52 -18.86 12.19
N ASN A 326 -10.60 -19.00 10.85
CA ASN A 326 -11.18 -18.00 9.98
C ASN A 326 -12.71 -18.14 9.96
N ALA A 327 -13.36 -17.78 11.07
CA ALA A 327 -14.78 -18.05 11.27
C ALA A 327 -15.73 -16.99 10.66
N ASP A 328 -15.28 -16.22 9.67
CA ASP A 328 -16.10 -15.22 8.99
C ASP A 328 -17.12 -15.91 8.06
N PRO A 329 -18.43 -15.84 8.36
CA PRO A 329 -19.44 -16.56 7.57
C PRO A 329 -19.69 -15.92 6.20
N ASP A 330 -19.42 -14.63 6.04
CA ASP A 330 -19.73 -13.88 4.82
C ASP A 330 -18.60 -14.02 3.80
N PHE A 331 -17.37 -14.20 4.26
CA PHE A 331 -16.19 -14.36 3.41
C PHE A 331 -16.31 -15.48 2.35
N PRO A 332 -16.62 -16.75 2.69
CA PRO A 332 -16.73 -17.81 1.67
C PRO A 332 -17.81 -17.53 0.63
N VAL A 333 -18.89 -16.84 1.03
CA VAL A 333 -20.01 -16.46 0.16
C VAL A 333 -19.58 -15.34 -0.79
N CYS A 334 -18.91 -14.31 -0.28
CA CYS A 334 -18.32 -13.24 -1.08
C CYS A 334 -17.26 -13.78 -2.05
N LEU A 335 -16.42 -14.70 -1.59
CA LEU A 335 -15.41 -15.35 -2.44
C LEU A 335 -16.09 -16.10 -3.59
N ALA A 336 -17.14 -16.88 -3.30
CA ALA A 336 -17.90 -17.59 -4.33
C ALA A 336 -18.49 -16.65 -5.38
N HIS A 337 -19.06 -15.51 -4.98
CA HIS A 337 -19.53 -14.47 -5.89
C HIS A 337 -18.46 -14.05 -6.91
N LEU A 338 -17.26 -13.72 -6.41
CA LEU A 338 -16.16 -13.26 -7.25
C LEU A 338 -15.62 -14.37 -8.16
N LEU A 339 -15.60 -15.62 -7.68
CA LEU A 339 -15.20 -16.76 -8.49
C LEU A 339 -16.19 -17.04 -9.62
N ILE A 340 -17.50 -16.93 -9.38
CA ILE A 340 -18.54 -17.07 -10.41
C ILE A 340 -18.28 -16.07 -11.54
N GLN A 341 -18.08 -14.79 -11.20
CA GLN A 341 -17.80 -13.75 -12.21
C GLN A 341 -16.56 -14.04 -13.05
N HIS A 342 -15.48 -14.49 -12.41
CA HIS A 342 -14.23 -14.83 -13.09
C HIS A 342 -14.38 -16.01 -14.04
N VAL A 343 -15.23 -16.97 -13.69
CA VAL A 343 -15.54 -18.11 -14.55
C VAL A 343 -16.51 -17.74 -15.68
N GLU A 344 -17.49 -16.88 -15.42
CA GLU A 344 -18.49 -16.45 -16.41
C GLU A 344 -17.95 -15.47 -17.44
N ARG A 345 -16.98 -14.62 -17.08
CA ARG A 345 -16.29 -13.72 -18.02
C ARG A 345 -15.69 -14.47 -19.21
N LYS A 346 -15.17 -15.68 -18.98
CA LYS A 346 -14.74 -16.59 -20.06
C LYS A 346 -15.86 -16.84 -21.07
N ASN A 347 -17.08 -17.09 -20.58
CA ASN A 347 -18.21 -17.47 -21.42
C ASN A 347 -18.75 -16.30 -22.25
N SER A 348 -18.68 -15.07 -21.73
CA SER A 348 -19.13 -13.87 -22.44
C SER A 348 -18.22 -13.47 -23.61
N ASP A 349 -16.89 -13.56 -23.46
CA ASP A 349 -15.95 -13.20 -24.53
C ASP A 349 -15.87 -14.26 -25.64
N LEU A 350 -16.03 -15.55 -25.30
CA LEU A 350 -16.19 -16.62 -26.30
C LEU A 350 -17.44 -16.42 -27.18
N GLN A 351 -18.51 -15.84 -26.63
CA GLN A 351 -19.70 -15.50 -27.43
C GLN A 351 -19.46 -14.30 -28.36
N GLN A 352 -18.71 -13.26 -27.92
CA GLN A 352 -18.39 -12.10 -28.78
C GLN A 352 -17.44 -12.44 -29.94
N VAL A 353 -16.48 -13.35 -29.73
CA VAL A 353 -15.57 -13.81 -30.79
C VAL A 353 -16.30 -14.65 -31.85
N THR A 354 -17.33 -15.42 -31.46
CA THR A 354 -18.10 -16.25 -32.38
C THR A 354 -19.05 -15.44 -33.29
N VAL A 355 -19.48 -14.26 -32.85
CA VAL A 355 -20.38 -13.37 -33.63
C VAL A 355 -19.63 -12.59 -34.72
N ARG A 356 -18.29 -12.49 -34.69
CA ARG A 356 -17.48 -11.78 -35.69
C ARG A 356 -16.96 -12.66 -36.83
N THR A 357 -17.78 -13.59 -37.33
CA THR A 357 -17.48 -14.29 -38.60
C THR A 357 -18.15 -13.55 -39.76
N PRO A 358 -17.44 -13.12 -40.82
CA PRO A 358 -18.00 -12.19 -41.80
C PRO A 358 -18.91 -12.91 -42.80
N LEU A 359 -20.22 -12.68 -42.70
CA LEU A 359 -21.15 -12.97 -43.79
C LEU A 359 -21.10 -11.83 -44.81
N SER A 360 -20.91 -12.22 -46.07
CA SER A 360 -20.75 -11.40 -47.29
C SER A 360 -21.89 -10.38 -47.53
N PRO A 361 -21.65 -9.31 -48.31
CA PRO A 361 -22.49 -8.11 -48.31
C PRO A 361 -23.69 -8.23 -49.27
N GLN A 362 -24.89 -7.91 -48.79
CA GLN A 362 -26.01 -7.49 -49.62
C GLN A 362 -26.68 -6.22 -49.05
N PRO A 363 -27.32 -5.39 -49.91
CA PRO A 363 -27.40 -3.94 -49.72
C PRO A 363 -28.52 -3.49 -48.76
N ARG A 364 -28.24 -2.35 -48.13
CA ARG A 364 -29.07 -1.55 -47.22
C ARG A 364 -30.57 -1.55 -47.58
N GLU A 365 -31.36 -2.01 -46.62
CA GLU A 365 -32.70 -1.49 -46.34
C GLU A 365 -32.79 -1.13 -44.85
N VAL A 366 -33.28 0.08 -44.55
CA VAL A 366 -33.57 0.60 -43.22
C VAL A 366 -35.04 0.33 -42.93
N PRO A 367 -35.39 -0.29 -41.78
CA PRO A 367 -36.39 0.34 -40.89
C PRO A 367 -36.14 0.00 -39.39
N PRO A 368 -37.06 0.31 -38.44
CA PRO A 368 -36.90 1.35 -37.43
C PRO A 368 -36.56 0.80 -36.03
N ASN A 369 -36.10 1.71 -35.16
CA ASN A 369 -35.71 1.53 -33.75
C ASN A 369 -36.44 0.40 -32.96
N PRO A 370 -35.71 -0.47 -32.25
CA PRO A 370 -36.26 -1.25 -31.14
C PRO A 370 -36.26 -0.43 -29.83
N PRO A 371 -37.08 -0.82 -28.84
CA PRO A 371 -37.20 -0.09 -27.58
C PRO A 371 -35.92 -0.26 -26.73
N ALA A 372 -35.69 0.72 -25.86
CA ALA A 372 -34.64 0.70 -24.86
C ALA A 372 -34.92 -0.41 -23.83
N ASP A 373 -34.27 -1.57 -23.99
CA ASP A 373 -34.16 -2.57 -22.94
C ASP A 373 -32.84 -2.35 -22.18
N GLU A 374 -32.97 -2.31 -20.85
CA GLU A 374 -31.92 -2.22 -19.86
C GLU A 374 -30.91 -3.37 -20.01
N PHE A 375 -29.78 -3.13 -20.66
CA PHE A 375 -28.53 -3.78 -20.31
C PHE A 375 -27.71 -2.80 -19.48
N ALA A 376 -28.06 -2.68 -18.20
CA ALA A 376 -27.19 -2.02 -17.24
C ALA A 376 -25.89 -2.83 -17.16
N SER A 377 -24.79 -2.27 -17.65
CA SER A 377 -23.46 -2.83 -17.47
C SER A 377 -23.19 -2.96 -15.97
N THR A 378 -23.04 -4.19 -15.48
CA THR A 378 -22.69 -4.49 -14.08
C THR A 378 -21.31 -3.98 -13.69
N ALA A 379 -20.54 -3.41 -14.64
CA ALA A 379 -19.25 -2.78 -14.39
C ALA A 379 -19.29 -1.73 -13.27
N HIS A 380 -20.40 -0.99 -13.12
CA HIS A 380 -20.54 0.04 -12.08
C HIS A 380 -20.63 -0.51 -10.64
N LEU A 381 -20.88 -1.81 -10.45
CA LEU A 381 -20.86 -2.45 -9.12
C LEU A 381 -19.44 -2.76 -8.61
N TYR A 382 -18.42 -2.60 -9.46
CA TYR A 382 -17.03 -2.99 -9.17
C TYR A 382 -16.04 -1.83 -9.26
N CYS A 383 -16.50 -0.64 -9.61
CA CYS A 383 -15.69 0.56 -9.59
C CYS A 383 -15.65 1.13 -8.17
N THR A 384 -14.45 1.35 -7.65
CA THR A 384 -14.27 2.24 -6.51
C THR A 384 -14.53 3.68 -6.98
N THR A 385 -14.94 4.59 -6.09
CA THR A 385 -15.24 6.00 -6.42
C THR A 385 -14.10 6.76 -7.11
N PHE A 386 -12.90 6.18 -7.18
CA PHE A 386 -11.71 6.76 -7.80
C PHE A 386 -11.45 6.27 -9.24
N ASP A 387 -12.02 5.14 -9.67
CA ASP A 387 -11.86 4.65 -11.04
C ASP A 387 -12.60 5.54 -12.07
N VAL A 388 -13.46 6.46 -11.61
CA VAL A 388 -14.23 7.41 -12.44
C VAL A 388 -13.54 8.77 -12.56
N LEU A 389 -12.54 9.07 -11.71
CA LEU A 389 -11.91 10.39 -11.64
C LEU A 389 -10.77 10.59 -12.64
N ASP A 390 -10.21 9.53 -13.21
CA ASP A 390 -9.22 9.64 -14.30
C ASP A 390 -9.86 10.06 -15.64
N ASP A 391 -11.19 9.89 -15.79
CA ASP A 391 -11.92 10.23 -17.03
C ASP A 391 -12.53 11.65 -17.06
N LEU A 392 -12.42 12.44 -15.99
CA LEU A 392 -13.08 13.76 -15.87
C LEU A 392 -12.14 14.97 -15.85
N VAL A 393 -10.89 14.81 -16.27
CA VAL A 393 -9.96 15.94 -16.47
C VAL A 393 -9.66 16.17 -17.95
N GLU A 394 -10.68 16.16 -18.80
CA GLU A 394 -10.61 16.79 -20.13
C GLU A 394 -11.90 17.59 -20.40
N GLY A 395 -11.86 18.88 -20.07
CA GLY A 395 -12.94 19.80 -20.38
C GLY A 395 -12.64 21.24 -19.99
N GLU A 396 -12.45 22.08 -21.01
CA GLU A 396 -12.47 23.55 -20.99
C GLU A 396 -11.18 24.27 -20.58
N ASP A 397 -10.29 24.51 -21.57
CA ASP A 397 -10.12 25.88 -22.08
C ASP A 397 -9.37 25.91 -23.44
N ASP A 398 -9.89 26.77 -24.32
CA ASP A 398 -9.61 26.86 -25.75
C ASP A 398 -8.42 27.80 -26.07
N SER A 399 -7.80 27.57 -27.22
CA SER A 399 -6.88 28.42 -28.02
C SER A 399 -5.33 28.28 -27.91
N THR A 400 -4.81 27.47 -28.85
CA THR A 400 -3.65 27.71 -29.74
C THR A 400 -2.22 27.82 -29.18
N ASN A 401 -1.45 26.72 -29.27
CA ASN A 401 -0.44 26.50 -30.32
C ASN A 401 0.38 25.22 -30.05
N THR A 402 0.41 24.34 -31.03
CA THR A 402 1.26 23.14 -31.17
C THR A 402 2.73 23.37 -30.82
N SER A 403 3.31 22.49 -30.00
CA SER A 403 4.65 21.89 -30.17
C SER A 403 4.83 20.71 -29.20
N THR A 404 5.08 19.55 -29.78
CA THR A 404 5.49 18.25 -29.20
C THR A 404 6.70 18.36 -28.26
N ILE A 405 6.75 17.55 -27.18
CA ILE A 405 7.90 16.71 -26.72
C ILE A 405 7.63 16.05 -25.34
N SER A 406 7.62 14.70 -25.40
CA SER A 406 8.17 13.66 -24.51
C SER A 406 8.03 13.70 -22.98
N ILE A 407 7.29 12.71 -22.47
CA ILE A 407 7.26 12.24 -21.08
C ILE A 407 8.31 11.12 -20.95
N LEU A 408 9.31 11.30 -20.07
CA LEU A 408 10.23 10.27 -19.60
C LEU A 408 9.87 9.98 -18.14
N SER A 409 9.55 8.74 -17.81
CA SER A 409 9.40 8.25 -16.43
C SER A 409 10.48 7.21 -16.17
N ASP A 410 11.35 7.51 -15.20
CA ASP A 410 12.43 6.65 -14.71
C ASP A 410 11.90 5.61 -13.70
N GLU A 411 12.45 4.41 -13.81
CA GLU A 411 12.16 3.19 -13.07
C GLU A 411 12.70 3.18 -11.61
N VAL A 412 12.07 2.36 -10.75
CA VAL A 412 12.67 1.87 -9.50
C VAL A 412 12.63 0.34 -9.50
N LYS A 413 13.81 -0.28 -9.41
CA LYS A 413 14.06 -1.72 -9.23
C LYS A 413 13.99 -2.10 -7.74
N VAL A 414 13.33 -3.22 -7.44
CA VAL A 414 13.33 -3.88 -6.12
C VAL A 414 14.28 -5.09 -6.16
N TYR A 415 15.19 -5.15 -5.19
CA TYR A 415 16.08 -6.29 -4.94
C TYR A 415 15.40 -7.33 -4.06
N ALA A 416 15.44 -8.60 -4.47
CA ALA A 416 15.19 -9.76 -3.60
C ALA A 416 16.55 -10.38 -3.20
N SER A 417 16.74 -10.62 -1.91
CA SER A 417 17.90 -11.33 -1.36
C SER A 417 17.57 -12.82 -1.17
N GLN A 418 18.43 -13.70 -1.70
CA GLN A 418 18.61 -15.06 -1.20
C GLN A 418 20.10 -15.28 -0.94
N GLY A 419 20.40 -15.84 0.24
CA GLY A 419 21.76 -16.17 0.68
C GLY A 419 22.23 -17.54 0.19
N GLU A 420 23.47 -17.54 -0.30
CA GLU A 420 24.59 -18.50 -0.18
C GLU A 420 24.31 -20.00 -0.49
N VAL A 421 25.14 -20.70 -1.28
CA VAL A 421 26.56 -21.01 -1.00
C VAL A 421 27.36 -21.41 -2.28
N SER A 422 28.59 -20.91 -2.33
CA SER A 422 29.86 -21.42 -2.93
C SER A 422 30.12 -21.48 -4.45
N SER A 423 31.09 -20.62 -4.82
CA SER A 423 32.42 -20.92 -5.41
C SER A 423 32.70 -20.73 -6.91
N THR A 424 33.76 -19.91 -7.10
CA THR A 424 34.76 -19.82 -8.19
C THR A 424 34.46 -19.06 -9.48
N ASP A 425 35.11 -17.89 -9.56
CA ASP A 425 35.86 -17.28 -10.67
C ASP A 425 35.47 -17.62 -12.13
N GLY A 426 35.18 -16.57 -12.89
CA GLY A 426 35.20 -16.62 -14.35
C GLY A 426 34.55 -15.40 -14.99
N VAL A 427 35.39 -14.49 -15.50
CA VAL A 427 35.05 -13.35 -16.36
C VAL A 427 34.17 -13.78 -17.53
N GLU A 428 33.04 -13.12 -17.79
CA GLU A 428 32.53 -12.92 -19.15
C GLU A 428 31.47 -11.81 -19.26
N ASN A 429 31.34 -11.30 -20.48
CA ASN A 429 30.71 -10.04 -20.89
C ASN A 429 29.18 -10.05 -20.79
N ASP A 430 28.61 -9.03 -20.13
CA ASP A 430 27.15 -8.80 -20.11
C ASP A 430 26.74 -7.77 -21.16
N ALA A 431 26.21 -8.29 -22.27
CA ALA A 431 25.26 -7.60 -23.12
C ALA A 431 23.86 -7.96 -22.63
N PHE A 432 23.23 -7.09 -21.84
CA PHE A 432 21.82 -7.22 -21.47
C PHE A 432 20.97 -6.23 -22.27
N GLY A 433 20.15 -6.82 -23.13
CA GLY A 433 19.16 -6.16 -23.96
C GLY A 433 18.07 -5.51 -23.12
N ASP A 434 17.81 -4.27 -23.50
CA ASP A 434 16.66 -3.44 -23.20
C ASP A 434 15.36 -4.12 -23.68
N GLY A 435 14.34 -4.11 -22.83
CA GLY A 435 13.11 -4.87 -23.03
C GLY A 435 12.07 -4.53 -21.98
N THR A 436 11.83 -3.24 -21.72
CA THR A 436 10.58 -2.76 -21.11
C THR A 436 9.40 -3.24 -21.95
N SER A 437 8.62 -4.19 -21.45
CA SER A 437 7.54 -4.80 -22.22
C SER A 437 6.40 -3.81 -22.38
N ALA A 438 6.00 -3.58 -23.63
CA ALA A 438 4.78 -2.88 -24.05
C ALA A 438 3.48 -3.53 -23.53
N ASP A 439 3.58 -4.53 -22.65
CA ASP A 439 2.53 -5.40 -22.14
C ASP A 439 1.67 -4.76 -21.06
N SER A 440 2.17 -3.76 -20.31
CA SER A 440 1.47 -3.28 -19.09
C SER A 440 0.14 -2.55 -19.38
N GLU A 441 0.01 -1.96 -20.57
CA GLU A 441 -1.21 -1.29 -21.03
C GLU A 441 -1.96 -2.10 -22.10
N MET A 442 -1.47 -3.30 -22.44
CA MET A 442 -2.16 -4.13 -23.42
C MET A 442 -3.51 -4.61 -22.86
N PRO A 443 -4.53 -4.73 -23.73
CA PRO A 443 -5.80 -5.29 -23.31
C PRO A 443 -5.62 -6.73 -22.82
N ALA A 444 -6.47 -7.09 -21.86
CA ALA A 444 -6.57 -8.45 -21.34
C ALA A 444 -6.69 -9.51 -22.47
N GLN A 445 -5.98 -10.63 -22.33
CA GLN A 445 -5.89 -11.68 -23.34
C GLN A 445 -6.77 -12.90 -23.01
N GLY A 446 -7.32 -13.54 -24.05
CA GLY A 446 -8.22 -14.68 -23.92
C GLY A 446 -7.58 -15.93 -23.30
N GLU A 447 -6.30 -16.20 -23.58
CA GLU A 447 -5.57 -17.34 -23.01
C GLU A 447 -5.39 -17.21 -21.49
N GLU A 448 -5.06 -16.00 -21.00
CA GLU A 448 -4.95 -15.74 -19.57
C GLU A 448 -6.31 -15.84 -18.85
N PHE A 449 -7.42 -15.48 -19.51
CA PHE A 449 -8.77 -15.69 -18.96
C PHE A 449 -9.12 -17.17 -18.83
N GLU A 450 -8.64 -18.04 -19.72
CA GLU A 450 -8.82 -19.48 -19.58
C GLU A 450 -8.10 -20.01 -18.34
N GLN A 451 -6.84 -19.62 -18.16
CA GLN A 451 -6.08 -19.98 -16.97
C GLN A 451 -6.75 -19.45 -15.69
N LEU A 452 -7.23 -18.21 -15.72
CA LEU A 452 -7.93 -17.58 -14.61
C LEU A 452 -9.19 -18.35 -14.24
N SER A 453 -10.02 -18.73 -15.22
CA SER A 453 -11.21 -19.55 -14.98
C SER A 453 -10.88 -20.91 -14.35
N ALA A 454 -9.79 -21.55 -14.80
CA ALA A 454 -9.38 -22.85 -14.30
C ALA A 454 -8.90 -22.77 -12.84
N LEU A 455 -8.13 -21.73 -12.49
CA LEU A 455 -7.71 -21.49 -11.12
C LEU A 455 -8.90 -21.10 -10.23
N ALA A 456 -9.85 -20.30 -10.72
CA ALA A 456 -11.05 -19.94 -9.97
C ALA A 456 -11.90 -21.18 -9.61
N LEU A 457 -12.07 -22.11 -10.56
CA LEU A 457 -12.75 -23.39 -10.31
C LEU A 457 -12.03 -24.25 -9.26
N ARG A 458 -10.70 -24.32 -9.31
CA ARG A 458 -9.92 -25.03 -8.27
C ARG A 458 -10.08 -24.40 -6.90
N LEU A 459 -10.05 -23.07 -6.82
CA LEU A 459 -10.22 -22.37 -5.54
C LEU A 459 -11.63 -22.57 -4.98
N TRP A 460 -12.63 -22.65 -5.85
CA TRP A 460 -13.99 -23.03 -5.46
C TRP A 460 -14.05 -24.41 -4.79
N GLU A 461 -13.39 -25.43 -5.34
CA GLU A 461 -13.38 -26.76 -4.73
C GLU A 461 -12.89 -26.73 -3.28
N HIS A 462 -11.80 -25.99 -3.02
CA HIS A 462 -11.29 -25.78 -1.66
C HIS A 462 -12.27 -25.02 -0.77
N SER A 463 -12.86 -23.92 -1.28
CA SER A 463 -13.83 -23.11 -0.55
C SER A 463 -15.09 -23.91 -0.16
N TYR A 464 -15.63 -24.70 -1.10
CA TYR A 464 -16.78 -25.55 -0.86
C TYR A 464 -16.48 -26.63 0.19
N MET A 465 -15.33 -27.29 0.10
CA MET A 465 -14.93 -28.32 1.07
C MET A 465 -14.75 -27.75 2.48
N TRP A 466 -14.23 -26.52 2.59
CA TRP A 466 -14.05 -25.84 3.86
C TRP A 466 -15.38 -25.44 4.52
N ASN A 467 -16.31 -24.85 3.76
CA ASN A 467 -17.55 -24.27 4.29
C ASN A 467 -18.83 -24.82 3.64
N GLN A 468 -18.88 -26.12 3.38
CA GLN A 468 -20.00 -26.80 2.73
C GLN A 468 -21.37 -26.46 3.35
N LYS A 469 -21.43 -26.38 4.69
CA LYS A 469 -22.68 -26.10 5.41
C LYS A 469 -23.25 -24.71 5.10
N ILE A 470 -22.38 -23.72 4.87
CA ILE A 470 -22.80 -22.36 4.54
C ILE A 470 -23.46 -22.37 3.16
N PHE A 471 -22.82 -22.97 2.16
CA PHE A 471 -23.38 -23.04 0.80
C PHE A 471 -24.68 -23.86 0.74
N LEU A 472 -24.77 -24.97 1.48
CA LEU A 472 -26.02 -25.74 1.57
C LEU A 472 -27.15 -24.94 2.25
N ALA A 473 -26.83 -24.09 3.22
CA ALA A 473 -27.82 -23.23 3.88
C ALA A 473 -28.37 -22.13 2.95
N LEU A 474 -27.56 -21.68 1.98
CA LEU A 474 -28.01 -20.73 0.95
C LEU A 474 -28.97 -21.36 -0.07
N LEU A 475 -29.00 -22.69 -0.17
CA LEU A 475 -29.81 -23.44 -1.15
C LEU A 475 -30.87 -24.35 -0.50
N PRO A 476 -31.81 -23.83 0.31
CA PRO A 476 -32.75 -24.65 1.08
C PRO A 476 -33.79 -25.41 0.24
N LYS A 477 -33.92 -25.10 -1.06
CA LYS A 477 -34.93 -25.65 -1.97
C LYS A 477 -34.35 -26.42 -3.16
N SER A 478 -33.03 -26.54 -3.26
CA SER A 478 -32.40 -27.15 -4.41
C SER A 478 -32.33 -28.68 -4.29
N ASN A 479 -32.55 -29.39 -5.40
CA ASN A 479 -32.36 -30.85 -5.46
C ASN A 479 -30.87 -31.25 -5.44
N LEU A 480 -29.97 -30.26 -5.39
CA LEU A 480 -28.51 -30.40 -5.44
C LEU A 480 -27.91 -30.84 -4.08
N GLY A 481 -28.68 -30.79 -2.99
CA GLY A 481 -28.21 -31.09 -1.64
C GLY A 481 -27.91 -32.57 -1.31
N SER A 482 -27.86 -33.47 -2.30
CA SER A 482 -27.66 -34.93 -2.06
C SER A 482 -26.39 -35.52 -2.69
N THR A 483 -25.56 -34.73 -3.36
CA THR A 483 -24.39 -35.26 -4.09
C THR A 483 -23.17 -35.44 -3.19
N VAL A 484 -22.61 -36.65 -3.19
CA VAL A 484 -21.37 -37.04 -2.48
C VAL A 484 -20.12 -36.37 -3.09
N SER A 485 -20.24 -35.78 -4.28
CA SER A 485 -19.16 -35.11 -5.02
C SER A 485 -19.21 -33.59 -4.89
N ILE A 486 -18.04 -32.94 -5.02
CA ILE A 486 -17.92 -31.48 -5.08
C ILE A 486 -18.70 -30.98 -6.32
N PRO A 487 -19.65 -30.04 -6.16
CA PRO A 487 -20.42 -29.52 -7.28
C PRO A 487 -19.57 -28.60 -8.15
N SER A 488 -19.79 -28.66 -9.46
CA SER A 488 -19.24 -27.68 -10.39
C SER A 488 -19.79 -26.30 -10.07
N LEU A 489 -18.92 -25.30 -9.94
CA LEU A 489 -19.35 -23.91 -9.73
C LEU A 489 -20.27 -23.44 -10.86
N LEU A 490 -20.05 -23.91 -12.09
CA LEU A 490 -20.86 -23.57 -13.26
C LEU A 490 -22.32 -24.02 -13.10
N ASP A 491 -22.53 -25.18 -12.48
CA ASP A 491 -23.87 -25.75 -12.30
C ASP A 491 -24.61 -25.04 -11.15
N TRP A 492 -23.85 -24.58 -10.14
CA TRP A 492 -24.40 -23.91 -8.97
C TRP A 492 -24.49 -22.38 -9.13
N ALA A 493 -23.79 -21.79 -10.11
CA ALA A 493 -23.77 -20.35 -10.35
C ALA A 493 -25.18 -19.77 -10.44
N GLN A 494 -26.08 -20.40 -11.20
CA GLN A 494 -27.46 -19.93 -11.38
C GLN A 494 -28.27 -19.83 -10.08
N GLU A 495 -28.00 -20.70 -9.10
CA GLU A 495 -28.71 -20.70 -7.82
C GLU A 495 -27.96 -19.90 -6.73
N LEU A 496 -26.63 -19.81 -6.82
CA LEU A 496 -25.79 -19.11 -5.87
C LEU A 496 -25.61 -17.63 -6.18
N GLU A 497 -25.74 -17.20 -7.43
CA GLU A 497 -25.42 -15.83 -7.86
C GLU A 497 -26.19 -14.78 -7.06
N GLU A 498 -27.51 -14.89 -6.96
CA GLU A 498 -28.35 -13.95 -6.21
C GLU A 498 -27.99 -13.86 -4.71
N PRO A 499 -27.98 -14.96 -3.93
CA PRO A 499 -27.63 -14.90 -2.51
C PRO A 499 -26.17 -14.47 -2.26
N CYS A 500 -25.25 -14.87 -3.14
CA CYS A 500 -23.85 -14.45 -3.05
C CYS A 500 -23.70 -12.94 -3.33
N LEU A 501 -24.40 -12.41 -4.33
CA LEU A 501 -24.41 -10.98 -4.65
C LEU A 501 -25.04 -10.15 -3.52
N GLN A 502 -26.12 -10.62 -2.89
CA GLN A 502 -26.74 -9.95 -1.74
C GLN A 502 -25.77 -9.88 -0.55
N THR A 503 -25.03 -10.96 -0.30
CA THR A 503 -24.01 -10.99 0.76
C THR A 503 -22.85 -10.05 0.42
N TRP A 504 -22.37 -10.07 -0.82
CA TRP A 504 -21.32 -9.17 -1.32
C TRP A 504 -21.69 -7.68 -1.19
N THR A 505 -22.90 -7.30 -1.59
CA THR A 505 -23.37 -5.92 -1.49
C THR A 505 -23.51 -5.46 -0.04
N THR A 506 -23.94 -6.36 0.84
CA THR A 506 -23.98 -6.09 2.29
C THR A 506 -22.57 -5.92 2.86
N TYR A 507 -21.64 -6.76 2.44
CA TYR A 507 -20.23 -6.73 2.85
C TYR A 507 -19.53 -5.42 2.46
N LEU A 508 -19.84 -4.87 1.29
CA LEU A 508 -19.31 -3.57 0.86
C LEU A 508 -19.89 -2.38 1.66
N GLY A 509 -21.09 -2.54 2.22
CA GLY A 509 -21.76 -1.51 3.02
C GLY A 509 -21.41 -1.52 4.51
N SER A 510 -20.72 -2.55 4.98
CA SER A 510 -20.25 -2.72 6.38
C SER A 510 -18.81 -2.29 6.55
#